data_AF-A0A378ITP2-F1
#
_entry.id   AF-A0A378ITP2-F1
#
_cell.length_a   1.000
_cell.length_b   1.000
_cell.length_c   1.000
_cell.angle_alpha   90.00
_cell.angle_beta   90.00
_cell.angle_gamma   90.00
#
_symmetry.space_group_name_H-M   'P 1'
#
loop_
_entity.id
_entity.type
_entity.pdbx_description
1 polymer ?
#
loop_
_entity_poly.entity_id
_entity_poly.type
_entity_poly.pdbx_seq_one_letter_code
_entity_poly.pdbx_strand_id
1 'polypeptide(L)'
;MLLQNINTEFFKKIIIVFWTIWWLIALWTDIVGLLAHLGLLQKSWAPDTNYPFLVESLKMYNPPVWVPPLCFAGILLWSLLSTLAFGWVCLSLNQSTPCWRHRADIAFIISLSYWLVFFLTDQLVMKFDLEENHMVQGGFQLLTYLALYILPAKAESNLSNLNF
;
A
#
# COMPACT_ATOMS: atom_id res chain seq x y z
N MET A 1 -13.02 24.15 -18.20
CA MET A 1 -13.81 23.18 -17.39
C MET A 1 -13.63 21.73 -17.86
N LEU A 2 -13.87 21.39 -19.14
CA LEU A 2 -13.72 20.00 -19.64
C LEU A 2 -12.27 19.45 -19.57
N LEU A 3 -11.28 20.27 -19.93
CA LEU A 3 -9.85 19.93 -19.81
C LEU A 3 -9.40 19.73 -18.36
N GLN A 4 -9.97 20.51 -17.44
CA GLN A 4 -9.66 20.43 -16.00
C GLN A 4 -10.12 19.08 -15.43
N ASN A 5 -11.30 18.62 -15.85
CA ASN A 5 -11.90 17.36 -15.43
C ASN A 5 -11.16 16.12 -15.98
N ILE A 6 -10.64 16.17 -17.21
CA ILE A 6 -9.86 15.07 -17.81
C ILE A 6 -8.53 14.90 -17.06
N ASN A 7 -7.89 16.02 -16.72
CA ASN A 7 -6.64 15.99 -15.96
C ASN A 7 -6.82 15.38 -14.57
N THR A 8 -7.96 15.63 -13.91
CA THR A 8 -8.22 15.09 -12.57
C THR A 8 -8.48 13.58 -12.56
N GLU A 9 -9.31 13.05 -13.47
CA GLU A 9 -9.54 11.59 -13.53
C GLU A 9 -8.26 10.84 -13.94
N PHE A 10 -7.47 11.40 -14.85
CA PHE A 10 -6.17 10.82 -15.19
C PHE A 10 -5.21 10.80 -13.99
N PHE A 11 -5.14 11.90 -13.24
CA PHE A 11 -4.33 11.98 -12.01
C PHE A 11 -4.73 10.93 -10.97
N LYS A 12 -6.04 10.70 -10.76
CA LYS A 12 -6.52 9.63 -9.87
C LYS A 12 -6.04 8.24 -10.29
N LYS A 13 -5.99 7.97 -11.60
CA LYS A 13 -5.47 6.69 -12.11
C LYS A 13 -3.95 6.59 -11.94
N ILE A 14 -3.20 7.69 -12.07
CA ILE A 14 -1.77 7.73 -11.75
C ILE A 14 -1.53 7.33 -10.29
N ILE A 15 -2.34 7.83 -9.35
CA ILE A 15 -2.25 7.44 -7.93
C ILE A 15 -2.37 5.92 -7.77
N ILE A 16 -3.30 5.28 -8.48
CA ILE A 16 -3.44 3.81 -8.45
C ILE A 16 -2.16 3.14 -8.94
N VAL A 17 -1.65 3.54 -10.12
CA VAL A 17 -0.44 2.95 -10.70
C VAL A 17 0.77 3.15 -9.78
N PHE A 18 0.90 4.32 -9.17
CA PHE A 18 1.93 4.61 -8.19
C PHE A 18 1.90 3.61 -7.02
N TRP A 19 0.72 3.41 -6.41
CA TRP A 19 0.60 2.47 -5.28
C TRP A 19 0.81 1.01 -5.70
N THR A 20 0.41 0.62 -6.91
CA THR A 20 0.74 -0.69 -7.46
C THR A 20 2.25 -0.91 -7.53
N ILE A 21 3.00 0.07 -8.05
CA ILE A 21 4.46 -0.02 -8.15
C ILE A 21 5.10 -0.01 -6.76
N TRP A 22 4.62 0.85 -5.86
CA TRP A 22 5.14 0.95 -4.49
C TRP A 22 5.01 -0.39 -3.74
N TRP A 23 3.81 -0.99 -3.75
CA TRP A 23 3.58 -2.28 -3.11
C TRP A 23 4.36 -3.41 -3.75
N LEU A 24 4.49 -3.41 -5.08
CA LEU A 24 5.32 -4.38 -5.79
C LEU A 24 6.80 -4.28 -5.36
N ILE A 25 7.33 -3.07 -5.24
CA ILE A 25 8.70 -2.84 -4.77
C ILE A 25 8.85 -3.32 -3.32
N ALA A 26 7.92 -2.97 -2.43
CA ALA A 26 7.95 -3.39 -1.02
C ALA A 26 7.95 -4.92 -0.88
N LEU A 27 7.01 -5.59 -1.56
CA LEU A 27 6.94 -7.05 -1.60
C LEU A 27 8.22 -7.66 -2.17
N TRP A 28 8.72 -7.12 -3.28
CA TRP A 28 9.96 -7.57 -3.90
C TRP A 28 11.14 -7.47 -2.93
N THR A 29 11.31 -6.33 -2.27
CA THR A 29 12.42 -6.12 -1.33
C THR A 29 12.37 -7.11 -0.17
N ASP A 30 11.19 -7.40 0.39
CA ASP A 30 11.04 -8.38 1.47
C ASP A 30 11.30 -9.82 1.00
N ILE A 31 10.81 -10.19 -0.18
CA ILE A 31 11.06 -11.53 -0.76
C ILE A 31 12.56 -11.72 -1.00
N VAL A 32 13.23 -10.74 -1.63
CA VAL A 32 14.66 -10.88 -1.93
C VAL A 32 15.48 -10.86 -0.64
N GLY A 33 15.13 -10.03 0.33
CA GLY A 33 15.74 -10.05 1.67
C GLY A 33 15.62 -11.41 2.34
N LEU A 34 14.43 -12.02 2.31
CA LEU A 34 14.21 -13.37 2.84
C LEU A 34 15.06 -14.43 2.12
N LEU A 35 15.10 -14.39 0.78
CA LEU A 35 15.93 -15.32 0.01
C LEU A 35 17.41 -15.16 0.34
N ALA A 36 17.87 -13.93 0.59
CA ALA A 36 19.22 -13.65 1.03
C ALA A 36 19.48 -14.18 2.46
N HIS A 37 18.54 -13.99 3.39
CA HIS A 37 18.60 -14.53 4.75
C HIS A 37 18.74 -16.06 4.76
N LEU A 38 18.03 -16.75 3.86
CA LEU A 38 18.09 -18.20 3.70
C LEU A 38 19.33 -18.69 2.94
N GLY A 39 20.20 -17.78 2.49
CA GLY A 39 21.40 -18.12 1.70
C GLY A 39 21.10 -18.57 0.27
N LEU A 40 19.85 -18.44 -0.20
CA LEU A 40 19.43 -18.78 -1.55
C LEU A 40 19.83 -17.69 -2.57
N LEU A 41 20.17 -16.49 -2.09
CA LEU A 41 20.57 -15.37 -2.92
C LEU A 41 21.73 -14.60 -2.26
N GLN A 42 22.93 -14.66 -2.84
CA GLN A 42 24.06 -13.82 -2.41
C GLN A 42 24.20 -12.61 -3.34
N LYS A 43 23.61 -11.47 -2.97
CA LYS A 43 23.71 -10.23 -3.74
C LYS A 43 23.81 -8.99 -2.85
N SER A 44 24.83 -8.16 -3.11
CA SER A 44 25.08 -6.90 -2.39
C SER A 44 24.01 -5.82 -2.58
N TRP A 45 23.17 -5.94 -3.61
CA TRP A 45 22.08 -5.00 -3.89
C TRP A 45 20.77 -5.32 -3.17
N ALA A 46 20.70 -6.46 -2.46
CA ALA A 46 19.52 -6.90 -1.74
C ALA A 46 19.85 -7.14 -0.27
N PRO A 47 19.99 -6.07 0.52
CA PRO A 47 20.34 -6.19 1.93
C PRO A 47 19.19 -6.82 2.71
N ASP A 48 19.52 -7.84 3.52
CA ASP A 48 18.60 -8.47 4.46
C ASP A 48 18.47 -7.61 5.72
N THR A 49 17.61 -6.59 5.67
CA THR A 49 17.43 -5.64 6.79
C THR A 49 16.14 -5.89 7.55
N ASN A 50 15.05 -6.19 6.86
CA ASN A 50 13.71 -6.13 7.44
C ASN A 50 13.46 -7.28 8.44
N TYR A 51 13.85 -8.51 8.11
CA TYR A 51 13.68 -9.64 9.02
C TYR A 51 14.60 -9.55 10.26
N PRO A 52 15.92 -9.27 10.15
CA PRO A 52 16.77 -9.05 11.31
C PRO A 52 16.29 -7.89 12.20
N PHE A 53 15.80 -6.80 11.59
CA PHE A 53 15.24 -5.67 12.32
C PHE A 53 13.97 -6.06 13.11
N LEU A 54 13.08 -6.87 12.51
CA LEU A 54 11.90 -7.39 13.20
C LEU A 54 12.30 -8.26 14.41
N VAL A 55 13.24 -9.19 14.22
CA VAL A 55 13.75 -10.04 15.30
C VAL A 55 14.29 -9.18 16.45
N GLU A 56 15.11 -8.17 16.13
CA GLU A 56 15.66 -7.25 17.13
C GLU A 56 14.57 -6.48 17.88
N SER A 57 13.56 -5.99 17.17
CA SER A 57 12.45 -5.22 17.75
C SER A 57 11.62 -6.05 18.74
N LEU A 58 11.44 -7.35 18.46
CA LEU A 58 10.68 -8.24 19.34
C LEU A 58 11.48 -8.71 20.58
N LYS A 59 12.81 -8.55 20.63
CA LYS A 59 13.64 -9.06 21.74
C LYS A 59 13.22 -8.55 23.11
N MET A 60 12.63 -7.36 23.20
CA MET A 60 12.15 -6.80 24.47
C MET A 60 11.12 -7.70 25.18
N TYR A 61 10.48 -8.62 24.45
CA TYR A 61 9.48 -9.56 24.98
C TYR A 61 10.01 -10.98 25.19
N ASN A 62 11.28 -11.27 24.89
CA ASN A 62 11.84 -12.63 24.86
C ASN A 62 10.92 -13.65 24.12
N PRO A 63 10.53 -13.37 22.87
CA PRO A 63 9.54 -14.15 22.17
C PRO A 63 10.05 -15.58 21.88
N PRO A 64 9.16 -16.58 21.86
CA PRO A 64 9.49 -17.89 21.32
C PRO A 64 10.03 -17.80 19.89
N VAL A 65 10.93 -18.72 19.52
CA VAL A 65 11.63 -18.71 18.22
C VAL A 65 10.73 -18.74 16.98
N TRP A 66 9.47 -19.17 17.12
CA TRP A 66 8.51 -19.23 16.03
C TRP A 66 7.76 -17.91 15.79
N VAL A 67 7.78 -16.98 16.75
CA VAL A 67 7.01 -15.72 16.66
C VAL A 67 7.55 -14.79 15.57
N PRO A 68 8.86 -14.44 15.50
CA PRO A 68 9.34 -13.54 14.45
C PRO A 68 9.10 -14.06 13.02
N PRO A 69 9.35 -15.36 12.70
CA PRO A 69 8.97 -15.92 11.39
C PRO A 69 7.48 -15.79 11.07
N LEU A 70 6.61 -16.02 12.06
CA LEU A 70 5.16 -15.89 11.87
C LEU A 70 4.76 -14.43 11.57
N CYS A 71 5.29 -13.49 12.34
CA CYS A 71 5.05 -12.06 12.11
C CYS A 71 5.54 -11.64 10.71
N PHE A 72 6.75 -12.07 10.31
CA PHE A 72 7.29 -11.76 8.99
C PHE A 72 6.49 -12.38 7.85
N ALA A 73 6.01 -13.62 8.01
CA ALA A 73 5.11 -14.25 7.07
C ALA A 73 3.78 -13.48 6.94
N GLY A 74 3.27 -12.94 8.06
CA GLY A 74 2.12 -12.04 8.06
C GLY A 74 2.36 -10.77 7.26
N ILE A 75 3.50 -10.11 7.46
CA ILE A 75 3.92 -8.91 6.71
C ILE A 75 3.97 -9.20 5.20
N LEU A 76 4.63 -10.30 4.81
CA LEU A 76 4.74 -10.75 3.41
C LEU A 76 3.40 -11.08 2.78
N LEU A 77 2.53 -11.79 3.50
CA LEU A 77 1.20 -12.13 3.00
C LEU A 77 0.38 -10.85 2.76
N TRP A 78 0.47 -9.89 3.67
CA TRP A 78 -0.34 -8.68 3.61
C TRP A 78 0.17 -7.68 2.55
N SER A 79 1.49 -7.61 2.34
CA SER A 79 2.08 -6.87 1.21
C SER A 79 1.76 -7.52 -0.14
N LEU A 80 1.71 -8.86 -0.20
CA LEU A 80 1.23 -9.60 -1.38
C LEU A 80 -0.24 -9.28 -1.66
N LEU A 81 -1.11 -9.35 -0.65
CA LEU A 81 -2.54 -9.02 -0.82
C LEU A 81 -2.73 -7.59 -1.31
N SER A 82 -1.99 -6.62 -0.76
CA SER A 82 -2.01 -5.23 -1.22
C SER A 82 -1.55 -5.11 -2.69
N THR A 83 -0.45 -5.76 -3.05
CA THR A 83 0.08 -5.78 -4.42
C THR A 83 -0.93 -6.34 -5.41
N LEU A 84 -1.53 -7.49 -5.09
CA LEU A 84 -2.54 -8.13 -5.93
C LEU A 84 -3.81 -7.29 -6.04
N ALA A 85 -4.27 -6.69 -4.93
CA ALA A 85 -5.43 -5.82 -4.93
C ALA A 85 -5.23 -4.61 -5.85
N PHE A 86 -4.10 -3.91 -5.73
CA PHE A 86 -3.77 -2.78 -6.60
C PHE A 86 -3.55 -3.20 -8.07
N GLY A 87 -2.94 -4.36 -8.31
CA GLY A 87 -2.87 -4.97 -9.64
C GLY A 87 -4.26 -5.22 -10.25
N TRP A 88 -5.21 -5.69 -9.44
CA TRP A 88 -6.60 -5.90 -9.85
C TRP A 88 -7.35 -4.60 -10.18
N VAL A 89 -7.02 -3.49 -9.50
CA VAL A 89 -7.50 -2.15 -9.88
C VAL A 89 -6.91 -1.74 -11.23
N CYS A 90 -5.59 -1.89 -11.43
CA CYS A 90 -4.92 -1.55 -12.69
C CYS A 90 -5.57 -2.21 -13.91
N LEU A 91 -5.95 -3.48 -13.80
CA LEU A 91 -6.64 -4.23 -14.87
C LEU A 91 -8.04 -3.68 -15.20
N SER A 92 -8.62 -2.83 -14.34
CA SER A 92 -9.92 -2.22 -14.52
C SER A 92 -9.89 -0.74 -14.90
N LEU A 93 -8.72 -0.10 -15.00
CA LEU A 93 -8.63 1.36 -15.20
C LEU A 93 -9.26 1.86 -16.52
N ASN A 94 -9.45 0.98 -17.51
CA ASN A 94 -10.14 1.28 -18.76
C ASN A 94 -11.67 1.07 -18.69
N GLN A 95 -12.18 0.57 -17.57
CA GLN A 95 -13.61 0.37 -17.33
C GLN A 95 -14.26 1.65 -16.77
N SER A 96 -15.57 1.61 -16.53
CA SER A 96 -16.33 2.75 -16.01
C SER A 96 -15.79 3.23 -14.66
N THR A 97 -15.95 4.53 -14.37
CA THR A 97 -15.46 5.14 -13.12
C THR A 97 -15.95 4.43 -11.86
N PRO A 98 -17.23 4.06 -11.74
CA PRO A 98 -17.70 3.30 -10.58
C PRO A 98 -16.99 1.94 -10.41
N CYS A 99 -16.67 1.26 -11.51
CA CYS A 99 -16.08 -0.07 -11.46
C CYS A 99 -14.64 -0.04 -10.92
N TRP A 100 -13.76 0.78 -11.50
CA TRP A 100 -12.37 0.83 -11.03
C TRP A 100 -12.25 1.48 -9.65
N ARG A 101 -13.13 2.44 -9.31
CA ARG A 101 -13.13 3.06 -7.97
C ARG A 101 -13.51 2.08 -6.87
N HIS A 102 -14.53 1.25 -7.09
CA HIS A 102 -14.90 0.23 -6.10
C HIS A 102 -13.73 -0.73 -5.79
N ARG A 103 -12.97 -1.11 -6.82
CA ARG A 103 -11.77 -1.93 -6.63
C ARG A 103 -10.66 -1.16 -5.90
N ALA A 104 -10.51 0.13 -6.23
CA ALA A 104 -9.57 1.01 -5.54
C ALA A 104 -9.88 1.08 -4.04
N ASP A 105 -11.14 1.22 -3.65
CA ASP A 105 -11.55 1.26 -2.24
C ASP A 105 -11.09 0.01 -1.50
N ILE A 106 -11.33 -1.16 -2.08
CA ILE A 106 -10.89 -2.43 -1.51
C ILE A 106 -9.36 -2.47 -1.36
N ALA A 107 -8.62 -2.08 -2.40
CA ALA A 107 -7.16 -2.05 -2.37
C ALA A 107 -6.61 -1.07 -1.32
N PHE A 108 -7.20 0.13 -1.22
CA PHE A 108 -6.84 1.11 -0.20
C PHE A 108 -7.19 0.65 1.21
N ILE A 109 -8.33 -0.01 1.43
CA ILE A 109 -8.69 -0.54 2.75
C ILE A 109 -7.70 -1.62 3.19
N ILE A 110 -7.38 -2.58 2.31
CA ILE A 110 -6.41 -3.64 2.59
C ILE A 110 -5.05 -3.05 2.95
N SER A 111 -4.55 -2.13 2.13
CA SER A 111 -3.23 -1.53 2.33
C SER A 111 -3.17 -0.53 3.48
N LEU A 112 -4.24 0.21 3.76
CA LEU A 112 -4.29 1.07 4.95
C LEU A 112 -4.37 0.24 6.24
N SER A 113 -5.07 -0.90 6.23
CA SER A 113 -5.07 -1.79 7.40
C SER A 113 -3.68 -2.32 7.73
N TYR A 114 -2.82 -2.52 6.71
CA TYR A 114 -1.42 -2.87 6.92
C TYR A 114 -0.72 -1.76 7.71
N TRP A 115 -0.82 -0.50 7.27
CA TRP A 115 -0.18 0.62 7.98
C TRP A 115 -0.71 0.80 9.39
N LEU A 116 -2.02 0.67 9.60
CA LEU A 116 -2.62 0.78 10.93
C LEU A 116 -2.09 -0.30 11.88
N VAL A 117 -1.89 -1.53 11.40
CA VAL A 117 -1.25 -2.60 12.18
C VAL A 117 0.20 -2.25 12.49
N PHE A 118 0.95 -1.67 11.55
CA PHE A 118 2.31 -1.19 11.82
C PHE A 118 2.35 -0.09 12.88
N PHE A 119 1.45 0.90 12.84
CA PHE A 119 1.41 1.97 13.86
C PHE A 119 1.18 1.39 15.26
N LEU A 120 0.24 0.45 15.38
CA LEU A 120 0.00 -0.26 16.64
C LEU A 120 1.23 -1.08 17.06
N THR A 121 1.88 -1.75 16.12
CA THR A 121 3.04 -2.59 16.39
C THR A 121 4.24 -1.75 16.83
N ASP A 122 4.51 -0.62 16.19
CA ASP A 122 5.61 0.28 16.53
C ASP A 122 5.44 0.85 17.94
N GLN A 123 4.20 1.17 18.32
CA GLN A 123 3.84 1.56 19.69
C GLN A 123 4.07 0.43 20.70
N LEU A 124 3.72 -0.81 20.35
CA LEU A 124 4.00 -1.97 21.19
C LEU A 124 5.51 -2.15 21.39
N VAL A 125 6.29 -2.17 20.31
CA VAL A 125 7.75 -2.39 20.38
C VAL A 125 8.57 -1.14 20.73
N MET A 126 7.92 -0.02 21.02
CA MET A 126 8.54 1.29 21.36
C MET A 126 9.56 1.77 20.31
N LYS A 127 9.27 1.58 19.02
CA LYS A 127 10.13 1.98 17.88
C LYS A 127 9.66 3.29 17.24
N PHE A 128 9.69 4.37 18.00
CA PHE A 128 9.16 5.68 17.58
C PHE A 128 9.82 6.28 16.33
N ASP A 129 11.13 6.08 16.13
CA ASP A 129 11.82 6.53 14.92
C ASP A 129 11.30 5.84 13.65
N LEU A 130 10.85 4.59 13.78
CA LEU A 130 10.25 3.86 12.66
C LEU A 130 8.77 4.22 12.50
N GLU A 131 8.07 4.43 13.61
CA GLU A 131 6.69 4.89 13.61
C GLU A 131 6.52 6.18 12.82
N GLU A 132 7.42 7.16 12.98
CA GLU A 132 7.37 8.40 12.20
C GLU A 132 7.36 8.12 10.69
N ASN A 133 8.26 7.24 10.23
CA ASN A 133 8.35 6.87 8.82
C ASN A 133 7.08 6.15 8.34
N HIS A 134 6.59 5.19 9.12
CA HIS A 134 5.35 4.48 8.79
C HIS A 134 4.16 5.43 8.77
N MET A 135 4.02 6.34 9.74
CA MET A 135 2.94 7.33 9.78
C MET A 135 2.98 8.27 8.57
N VAL A 136 4.16 8.69 8.12
CA VAL A 136 4.31 9.47 6.89
C VAL A 136 3.82 8.67 5.68
N GLN A 137 4.24 7.41 5.56
CA GLN A 137 3.87 6.55 4.44
C GLN A 137 2.37 6.22 4.42
N GLY A 138 1.82 5.75 5.53
CA GLY A 138 0.39 5.43 5.65
C GLY A 138 -0.49 6.68 5.61
N GLY A 139 -0.02 7.80 6.18
CA GLY A 139 -0.68 9.10 6.08
C GLY A 139 -0.74 9.60 4.63
N PHE A 140 0.36 9.47 3.87
CA PHE A 140 0.37 9.78 2.45
C PHE A 140 -0.57 8.88 1.64
N GLN A 141 -0.66 7.58 1.99
CA GLN A 141 -1.63 6.67 1.39
C GLN A 141 -3.07 7.09 1.69
N LEU A 142 -3.38 7.47 2.93
CA LEU A 142 -4.70 7.97 3.30
C LEU A 142 -5.05 9.25 2.55
N LEU A 143 -4.12 10.21 2.46
CA LEU A 143 -4.33 11.46 1.73
C LEU A 143 -4.61 11.21 0.24
N THR A 144 -3.86 10.30 -0.39
CA THR A 144 -4.08 9.96 -1.80
C THR A 144 -5.35 9.16 -2.03
N TYR A 145 -5.79 8.34 -1.05
CA TYR A 145 -7.11 7.72 -1.06
C TYR A 145 -8.22 8.79 -1.01
N LEU A 146 -8.14 9.72 -0.07
CA LEU A 146 -9.09 10.84 0.06
C LEU A 146 -9.11 11.72 -1.21
N ALA A 147 -7.98 11.88 -1.89
CA ALA A 147 -7.90 12.62 -3.15
C ALA A 147 -8.77 12.00 -4.27
N LEU A 148 -9.05 10.69 -4.24
CA LEU A 148 -9.98 10.06 -5.19
C LEU A 148 -11.41 10.63 -5.07
N TYR A 149 -11.77 11.08 -3.88
CA TYR A 149 -13.11 11.56 -3.51
C TYR A 149 -13.21 13.08 -3.51
N ILE A 150 -12.19 13.77 -3.00
CA ILE A 150 -12.22 15.23 -2.83
C ILE A 150 -11.97 15.94 -4.16
N LEU A 151 -11.10 15.39 -5.02
CA LEU A 151 -10.83 16.03 -6.31
C LEU A 151 -12.04 15.86 -7.25
N PRO A 152 -12.41 16.89 -8.04
CA PRO A 152 -13.60 16.86 -8.87
C PRO A 152 -13.56 15.69 -9.87
N ALA A 153 -14.64 14.92 -9.93
CA ALA A 153 -14.87 14.00 -11.03
C ALA A 153 -15.40 14.78 -12.24
N LYS A 154 -15.34 14.19 -13.44
CA LYS A 154 -15.97 14.75 -14.63
C LYS A 154 -17.42 15.13 -14.30
N ALA A 155 -17.73 16.42 -14.37
CA ALA A 155 -19.11 16.89 -14.19
C ALA A 155 -20.00 16.08 -15.12
N GLU A 156 -20.97 15.35 -14.56
CA GLU A 156 -22.11 14.89 -15.35
C GLU A 156 -22.70 16.16 -15.94
N SER A 157 -22.63 16.29 -17.26
CA SER A 157 -23.33 17.36 -17.94
C SER A 157 -24.81 17.17 -17.60
N ASN A 158 -25.35 18.03 -16.74
CA ASN A 158 -26.78 18.21 -16.47
C ASN A 158 -27.53 18.71 -17.72
N LEU A 159 -27.31 18.06 -18.87
CA LEU A 159 -28.03 18.28 -20.12
C LEU A 159 -29.36 17.51 -20.17
N SER A 160 -29.71 16.76 -19.11
CA SER A 160 -31.04 16.16 -18.97
C SER A 160 -32.08 17.10 -18.34
N ASN A 161 -31.70 18.30 -17.88
CA ASN A 161 -32.64 19.30 -17.32
C ASN A 161 -33.01 20.41 -18.32
N LEU A 162 -32.73 20.23 -19.61
CA LEU A 162 -33.18 21.12 -20.68
C LEU A 162 -33.85 20.31 -21.78
N ASN A 163 -35.00 19.73 -21.48
CA ASN A 163 -35.99 19.36 -22.49
C ASN A 163 -37.38 19.66 -21.91
N PHE A 164 -37.83 20.89 -22.22
CA PHE A 164 -39.20 21.42 -22.24
C PHE A 164 -40.07 21.25 -20.99
#